data_AF-A0A848RRH7-F1
#
_entry.id   AF-A0A848RRH7-F1
#
_cell.length_a   1.000
_cell.length_b   1.000
_cell.length_c   1.000
_cell.angle_alpha   90.00
_cell.angle_beta   90.00
_cell.angle_gamma   90.00
#
_symmetry.space_group_name_H-M   'P 1'
#
loop_
_entity.id
_entity.type
_entity.pdbx_description
1 polymer ?
#
loop_
_entity_poly.entity_id
_entity_poly.type
_entity_poly.pdbx_seq_one_letter_code
_entity_poly.pdbx_strand_id
1 'polypeptide(L)'
;MITWLFYYTLAVLLLSIFAGAVSFSAYTVSRRKTYLGATLFSVVYFFDMALVLRPSIVNDSLRSQVVDYFTITSPPESILFGCCLIALIWYVAFAYLGLRPFWIAIPPLIFVILSVVILLTIQNHMWREFAFFSMRAVGFLSLPCFLLVYYFAAKNGVKRLMIKKYRALLVTSCILCLGTVEWNIYFMILAPDYLRASRPFLPERNFMENIFLLFVAWWIAFRGVGILRLHINQPPTELNRDEEVINSEAALFSRRHKLSPTENRVLARMVQGDTNQQIADLMFIELATVKVHVHNILKKTGKSNRTEVISEFWHSL
;
A
#
# COMPACT_ATOMS: atom_id res chain seq x y z
N MET A 1 11.72 -2.88 32.27
CA MET A 1 11.91 -2.79 30.80
C MET A 1 13.39 -2.84 30.48
N ILE A 2 13.80 -3.43 29.34
CA ILE A 2 15.19 -3.28 28.87
C ILE A 2 15.26 -1.94 28.15
N THR A 3 16.19 -1.08 28.56
CA THR A 3 16.31 0.32 28.09
C THR A 3 16.27 0.46 26.57
N TRP A 4 16.87 -0.48 25.82
CA TRP A 4 16.85 -0.43 24.35
C TRP A 4 15.45 -0.65 23.75
N LEU A 5 14.62 -1.53 24.32
CA LEU A 5 13.26 -1.81 23.83
C LEU A 5 12.34 -0.60 23.96
N PHE A 6 12.57 0.22 24.98
CA PHE A 6 11.87 1.48 25.18
C PHE A 6 12.16 2.46 24.06
N TYR A 7 13.45 2.74 23.84
CA TYR A 7 13.90 3.66 22.80
C TYR A 7 13.52 3.18 21.40
N TYR A 8 13.54 1.87 21.18
CA TYR A 8 13.02 1.26 19.96
C TYR A 8 11.54 1.62 19.73
N THR A 9 10.66 1.38 20.72
CA THR A 9 9.22 1.68 20.56
C THR A 9 8.99 3.18 20.37
N LEU A 10 9.70 4.03 21.11
CA LEU A 10 9.65 5.49 20.90
C LEU A 10 10.08 5.89 19.49
N ALA A 11 11.14 5.28 18.95
CA ALA A 11 11.58 5.54 17.59
C ALA A 11 10.53 5.13 16.56
N VAL A 12 9.89 3.97 16.73
CA VAL A 12 8.79 3.52 15.85
C VAL A 12 7.60 4.49 15.90
N LEU A 13 7.19 4.93 17.10
CA LEU A 13 6.12 5.92 17.29
C LEU A 13 6.45 7.26 16.62
N LEU A 14 7.69 7.72 16.76
CA LEU A 14 8.15 8.96 16.15
C LEU A 14 8.13 8.85 14.63
N LEU A 15 8.69 7.78 14.07
CA LEU A 15 8.75 7.54 12.63
C LEU A 15 7.37 7.39 12.00
N SER A 16 6.40 6.77 12.70
CA SER A 16 5.04 6.63 12.20
C SER A 16 4.34 7.99 12.10
N ILE A 17 4.40 8.83 13.13
CA ILE A 17 3.81 10.18 13.09
C ILE A 17 4.47 11.05 12.02
N PHE A 18 5.80 10.99 11.87
CA PHE A 18 6.48 11.76 10.82
C PHE A 18 6.00 11.36 9.42
N ALA A 19 5.88 10.06 9.13
CA ALA A 19 5.33 9.59 7.85
C ALA A 19 3.87 10.05 7.65
N GLY A 20 3.08 10.04 8.72
CA GLY A 20 1.71 10.56 8.74
C GLY A 20 1.65 12.05 8.42
N ALA A 21 2.48 12.89 9.05
CA ALA A 21 2.53 14.33 8.84
C ALA A 21 2.94 14.71 7.40
N VAL A 22 3.92 13.99 6.84
CA VAL A 22 4.32 14.18 5.44
C VAL A 22 3.19 13.79 4.49
N SER A 23 2.51 12.67 4.75
CA SER A 23 1.35 12.25 3.97
C SER A 23 0.19 13.23 4.07
N PHE A 24 -0.06 13.79 5.26
CA PHE A 24 -1.08 14.81 5.46
C PHE A 24 -0.77 16.09 4.68
N SER A 25 0.49 16.51 4.68
CA SER A 25 0.94 17.66 3.88
C SER A 25 0.75 17.40 2.37
N ALA A 26 1.02 16.18 1.91
CA ALA A 26 0.72 15.78 0.53
C ALA A 26 -0.79 15.80 0.23
N TYR A 27 -1.63 15.45 1.21
CA TYR A 27 -3.07 15.53 1.07
C TYR A 27 -3.61 16.96 0.97
N THR A 28 -3.12 17.89 1.79
CA THR A 28 -3.63 19.28 1.79
C THR A 28 -3.42 19.97 0.44
N VAL A 29 -2.29 19.68 -0.23
CA VAL A 29 -1.95 20.22 -1.54
C VAL A 29 -2.65 19.45 -2.67
N SER A 30 -2.54 18.11 -2.70
CA SER A 30 -3.04 17.32 -3.84
C SER A 30 -4.52 16.97 -3.77
N ARG A 31 -5.14 17.09 -2.59
CA ARG A 31 -6.51 16.61 -2.25
C ARG A 31 -6.77 15.13 -2.58
N ARG A 32 -5.72 14.33 -2.82
CA ARG A 32 -5.84 12.90 -3.16
C ARG A 32 -6.15 12.07 -1.93
N LYS A 33 -7.28 11.36 -1.96
CA LYS A 33 -7.75 10.46 -0.89
C LYS A 33 -6.73 9.41 -0.46
N THR A 34 -5.84 8.98 -1.36
CA THR A 34 -4.72 8.07 -1.06
C THR A 34 -3.86 8.56 0.11
N TYR A 35 -3.54 9.85 0.15
CA TYR A 35 -2.69 10.44 1.19
C TYR A 35 -3.43 10.66 2.51
N LEU A 36 -4.73 10.93 2.46
CA LEU A 36 -5.58 10.95 3.65
C LEU A 36 -5.61 9.55 4.32
N GLY A 37 -5.80 8.50 3.52
CA GLY A 37 -5.74 7.12 4.00
C GLY A 37 -4.40 6.76 4.64
N ALA A 38 -3.29 7.18 4.02
CA ALA A 38 -1.94 6.95 4.56
C ALA A 38 -1.67 7.72 5.87
N THR A 39 -2.26 8.91 6.01
CA THR A 39 -2.21 9.67 7.27
C THR A 39 -2.94 8.92 8.39
N LEU A 40 -4.17 8.51 8.12
CA LEU A 40 -4.97 7.74 9.08
C LEU A 40 -4.28 6.42 9.44
N PHE A 41 -3.70 5.72 8.45
CA PHE A 41 -2.93 4.49 8.66
C PHE A 41 -1.77 4.73 9.65
N SER A 42 -1.02 5.82 9.46
CA SER A 42 0.11 6.15 10.32
C SER A 42 -0.32 6.50 11.75
N VAL A 43 -1.45 7.20 11.91
CA VAL A 43 -2.03 7.54 13.23
C VAL A 43 -2.55 6.28 13.94
N VAL A 44 -3.27 5.41 13.23
CA VAL A 44 -3.74 4.13 13.80
C VAL A 44 -2.54 3.28 14.22
N TYR A 45 -1.49 3.22 13.39
CA TYR A 45 -0.28 2.47 13.73
C TYR A 45 0.45 3.06 14.93
N PHE A 46 0.45 4.39 15.10
CA PHE A 46 0.96 5.01 16.32
C PHE A 46 0.21 4.51 17.57
N PHE A 47 -1.13 4.45 17.53
CA PHE A 47 -1.89 3.95 18.67
C PHE A 47 -1.73 2.44 18.89
N ASP A 48 -1.61 1.65 17.83
CA ASP A 48 -1.27 0.22 17.87
C ASP A 48 0.06 0.00 18.62
N MET A 49 1.08 0.81 18.32
CA MET A 49 2.37 0.75 19.00
C MET A 49 2.35 1.33 20.42
N ALA A 50 1.52 2.35 20.68
CA ALA A 50 1.33 2.90 22.01
C ALA A 50 0.66 1.88 22.94
N LEU A 51 -0.24 1.05 22.42
CA LEU A 51 -0.87 -0.05 23.15
C LEU A 51 0.18 -1.04 23.67
N VAL A 52 1.15 -1.40 22.84
CA VAL A 52 2.27 -2.29 23.20
C VAL A 52 3.24 -1.66 24.22
N LEU A 53 3.26 -0.33 24.33
CA LEU A 53 4.02 0.39 25.35
C LEU A 53 3.28 0.50 26.68
N ARG A 54 1.93 0.52 26.68
CA ARG A 54 1.09 0.76 27.86
C ARG A 54 1.45 -0.09 29.08
N PRO A 55 1.61 -1.42 29.00
CA PRO A 55 1.83 -2.23 30.20
C PRO A 55 3.18 -1.91 30.87
N SER A 56 4.15 -1.39 30.10
CA SER A 56 5.45 -0.97 30.64
C SER A 56 5.40 0.34 31.43
N ILE A 57 4.35 1.14 31.25
CA ILE A 57 4.16 2.44 31.92
C ILE A 57 3.19 2.30 33.10
N VAL A 58 2.13 1.49 32.95
CA VAL A 58 1.00 1.43 33.89
C VAL A 58 1.19 0.38 35.00
N ASN A 59 1.83 -0.76 34.73
CA ASN A 59 1.85 -1.92 35.64
C ASN A 59 3.12 -2.06 36.52
N ASP A 60 3.68 -0.97 37.05
CA ASP A 60 4.84 -1.08 37.95
C ASP A 60 4.47 -1.61 39.37
N SER A 61 3.17 -1.75 39.69
CA SER A 61 2.66 -2.11 41.03
C SER A 61 2.30 -3.59 41.25
N LEU A 62 2.26 -4.45 40.22
CA LEU A 62 1.79 -5.85 40.33
C LEU A 62 2.87 -6.90 40.03
N ARG A 63 4.14 -6.54 40.20
CA ARG A 63 5.30 -7.33 39.77
C ARG A 63 5.60 -8.60 40.59
N SER A 64 4.73 -8.99 41.52
CA SER A 64 5.00 -10.04 42.52
C SER A 64 4.18 -11.33 42.39
N GLN A 65 3.34 -11.50 41.36
CA GLN A 65 2.62 -12.78 41.18
C GLN A 65 2.79 -13.33 39.77
N VAL A 66 3.43 -14.50 39.71
CA VAL A 66 3.51 -15.50 38.63
C VAL A 66 2.75 -15.09 37.36
N VAL A 67 3.46 -14.43 36.45
CA VAL A 67 2.88 -13.96 35.18
C VAL A 67 2.88 -15.15 34.21
N ASP A 68 1.68 -15.58 33.83
CA ASP A 68 1.46 -16.55 32.76
C ASP A 68 2.03 -15.97 31.45
N TYR A 69 3.05 -16.63 30.91
CA TYR A 69 3.96 -16.09 29.88
C TYR A 69 3.30 -15.93 28.50
N PHE A 70 2.12 -16.50 28.32
CA PHE A 70 1.29 -16.47 27.12
C PHE A 70 -0.06 -15.81 27.44
N THR A 71 -0.03 -14.53 27.82
CA THR A 71 -1.23 -13.71 28.01
C THR A 71 -1.28 -12.54 27.03
N ILE A 72 -2.37 -12.44 26.26
CA ILE A 72 -2.64 -11.32 25.35
C ILE A 72 -3.08 -10.13 26.22
N THR A 73 -2.28 -9.07 26.29
CA THR A 73 -2.48 -8.01 27.30
C THR A 73 -3.76 -7.20 27.07
N SER A 74 -4.25 -7.07 25.83
CA SER A 74 -5.50 -6.36 25.50
C SER A 74 -6.09 -6.85 24.15
N PRO A 75 -6.76 -8.01 24.11
CA PRO A 75 -7.31 -8.59 22.88
C PRO A 75 -8.24 -7.66 22.08
N PRO A 76 -9.23 -6.96 22.69
CA PRO A 76 -10.20 -6.19 21.90
C PRO A 76 -9.57 -4.95 21.24
N GLU A 77 -8.65 -4.27 21.93
CA GLU A 77 -7.92 -3.12 21.38
C GLU A 77 -6.97 -3.57 20.24
N SER A 78 -6.30 -4.71 20.38
CA SER A 78 -5.46 -5.29 19.34
C SER A 78 -6.25 -5.71 18.09
N ILE A 79 -7.46 -6.26 18.25
CA ILE A 79 -8.35 -6.59 17.13
C ILE A 79 -8.82 -5.30 16.44
N LEU A 80 -9.20 -4.27 17.21
CA LEU A 80 -9.65 -2.98 16.68
C LEU A 80 -8.57 -2.33 15.81
N PHE A 81 -7.35 -2.16 16.34
CA PHE A 81 -6.26 -1.54 15.59
C PHE A 81 -5.82 -2.39 14.40
N GLY A 82 -5.72 -3.72 14.56
CA GLY A 82 -5.43 -4.63 13.44
C GLY A 82 -6.46 -4.52 12.31
N CYS A 83 -7.75 -4.50 12.66
CA CYS A 83 -8.85 -4.30 11.71
C CYS A 83 -8.73 -2.95 10.98
N CYS A 84 -8.49 -1.87 11.71
CA CYS A 84 -8.30 -0.54 11.13
C CYS A 84 -7.08 -0.50 10.19
N LEU A 85 -5.95 -1.09 10.56
CA LEU A 85 -4.74 -1.12 9.72
C LEU A 85 -4.97 -1.90 8.42
N ILE A 86 -5.60 -3.07 8.49
CA ILE A 86 -5.95 -3.88 7.31
C ILE A 86 -6.93 -3.11 6.42
N ALA A 87 -7.96 -2.49 7.00
CA ALA A 87 -8.92 -1.68 6.22
C ALA A 87 -8.23 -0.49 5.54
N LEU A 88 -7.31 0.19 6.23
CA LEU A 88 -6.63 1.38 5.73
C LEU A 88 -5.61 1.06 4.64
N ILE A 89 -4.85 -0.04 4.75
CA ILE A 89 -3.92 -0.43 3.67
C ILE A 89 -4.67 -0.80 2.38
N TRP A 90 -5.81 -1.49 2.51
CA TRP A 90 -6.73 -1.75 1.40
C TRP A 90 -7.32 -0.46 0.84
N TYR A 91 -7.80 0.43 1.72
CA TYR A 91 -8.32 1.74 1.31
C TYR A 91 -7.28 2.54 0.53
N VAL A 92 -6.03 2.61 0.98
CA VAL A 92 -4.96 3.33 0.28
C VAL A 92 -4.75 2.75 -1.12
N ALA A 93 -4.66 1.42 -1.26
CA ALA A 93 -4.48 0.77 -2.54
C ALA A 93 -5.69 0.95 -3.48
N PHE A 94 -6.91 0.85 -2.97
CA PHE A 94 -8.14 1.05 -3.75
C PHE A 94 -8.35 2.50 -4.14
N ALA A 95 -8.11 3.40 -3.18
CA ALA A 95 -8.10 4.83 -3.42
C ALA A 95 -7.02 5.20 -4.41
N TYR A 96 -5.91 4.46 -4.53
CA TYR A 96 -4.89 4.61 -5.58
C TYR A 96 -5.31 4.04 -6.94
N LEU A 97 -5.93 2.86 -6.98
CA LEU A 97 -6.30 2.18 -8.24
C LEU A 97 -7.67 2.58 -8.80
N GLY A 98 -8.44 3.41 -8.09
CA GLY A 98 -9.80 3.80 -8.50
C GLY A 98 -10.74 2.59 -8.58
N LEU A 99 -10.66 1.70 -7.58
CA LEU A 99 -11.48 0.48 -7.50
C LEU A 99 -12.73 0.70 -6.63
N ARG A 100 -13.74 -0.16 -6.81
CA ARG A 100 -14.98 -0.10 -6.04
C ARG A 100 -14.71 -0.42 -4.56
N PRO A 101 -15.18 0.41 -3.61
CA PRO A 101 -14.80 0.29 -2.20
C PRO A 101 -15.38 -0.93 -1.48
N PHE A 102 -16.36 -1.62 -2.06
CA PHE A 102 -17.02 -2.78 -1.46
C PHE A 102 -16.04 -3.88 -1.00
N TRP A 103 -14.99 -4.15 -1.79
CA TRP A 103 -14.02 -5.20 -1.47
C TRP A 103 -13.10 -4.89 -0.28
N ILE A 104 -13.03 -3.63 0.15
CA ILE A 104 -12.17 -3.19 1.28
C ILE A 104 -12.65 -3.82 2.60
N ALA A 105 -13.96 -4.04 2.75
CA ALA A 105 -14.54 -4.51 4.01
C ALA A 105 -14.30 -6.01 4.27
N ILE A 106 -14.07 -6.82 3.23
CA ILE A 106 -14.01 -8.28 3.34
C ILE A 106 -12.82 -8.76 4.19
N PRO A 107 -11.55 -8.40 3.89
CA PRO A 107 -10.40 -8.83 4.69
C PRO A 107 -10.44 -8.43 6.18
N PRO A 108 -10.77 -7.17 6.57
CA PRO A 108 -10.82 -6.81 7.97
C PRO A 108 -11.95 -7.52 8.73
N LEU A 109 -13.12 -7.77 8.09
CA LEU A 109 -14.18 -8.57 8.69
C LEU A 109 -13.74 -10.01 8.94
N ILE A 110 -13.10 -10.64 7.94
CA ILE A 110 -12.54 -11.99 8.08
C ILE A 110 -11.52 -12.04 9.23
N PHE A 111 -10.65 -11.03 9.31
CA PHE A 111 -9.68 -10.91 10.40
C PHE A 111 -10.36 -10.83 11.78
N VAL A 112 -11.39 -10.00 11.95
CA VAL A 112 -12.12 -9.88 13.22
C VAL A 112 -12.79 -11.20 13.60
N ILE A 113 -13.53 -11.82 12.66
CA ILE A 113 -14.24 -13.08 12.90
C ILE A 113 -13.26 -14.18 13.29
N LEU A 114 -12.18 -14.37 12.51
CA LEU A 114 -11.18 -15.40 12.80
C LEU A 114 -10.45 -15.15 14.11
N SER A 115 -10.14 -13.88 14.43
CA SER A 115 -9.52 -13.54 15.71
C SER A 115 -10.41 -13.90 16.90
N VAL A 116 -11.71 -13.64 16.82
CA VAL A 116 -12.68 -14.03 17.87
C VAL A 116 -12.81 -15.54 17.96
N VAL A 117 -12.90 -16.25 16.83
CA VAL A 117 -12.96 -17.73 16.81
C VAL A 117 -11.71 -18.34 17.45
N ILE A 118 -10.52 -17.83 17.13
CA ILE A 118 -9.25 -18.29 17.71
C ILE A 118 -9.26 -18.13 19.24
N LEU A 119 -9.72 -16.98 19.74
CA LEU A 119 -9.79 -16.71 21.17
C LEU A 119 -10.75 -17.65 21.93
N LEU A 120 -11.85 -18.07 21.28
CA LEU A 120 -12.87 -18.92 21.90
C LEU A 120 -12.59 -20.43 21.78
N THR A 121 -11.93 -20.85 20.70
CA THR A 121 -11.77 -22.28 20.36
C THR A 121 -10.45 -22.88 20.82
N ILE A 122 -9.36 -22.10 20.81
CA ILE A 122 -8.03 -22.63 21.12
C ILE A 122 -7.78 -22.52 22.63
N GLN A 123 -7.85 -23.66 23.31
CA GLN A 123 -7.60 -23.75 24.75
C GLN A 123 -6.12 -23.63 25.11
N ASN A 124 -5.23 -24.15 24.24
CA ASN A 124 -3.80 -24.09 24.48
C ASN A 124 -3.27 -22.65 24.27
N HIS A 125 -2.68 -22.09 25.33
CA HIS A 125 -2.25 -20.69 25.37
C HIS A 125 -1.21 -20.36 24.28
N MET A 126 -0.22 -21.24 24.06
CA MET A 126 0.83 -21.05 23.04
C MET A 126 0.25 -20.99 21.62
N TRP A 127 -0.59 -21.97 21.27
CA TRP A 127 -1.22 -22.02 19.95
C TRP A 127 -2.22 -20.88 19.71
N ARG A 128 -2.90 -20.44 20.77
CA ARG A 128 -3.84 -19.32 20.70
C ARG A 128 -3.11 -18.02 20.35
N GLU A 129 -2.00 -17.72 21.02
CA GLU A 129 -1.20 -16.54 20.71
C GLU A 129 -0.58 -16.59 19.33
N PHE A 130 0.01 -17.73 18.96
CA PHE A 130 0.59 -17.91 17.64
C PHE A 130 -0.43 -17.65 16.53
N ALA A 131 -1.62 -18.27 16.63
CA ALA A 131 -2.68 -18.07 15.65
C ALA A 131 -3.16 -16.62 15.66
N PHE A 132 -3.41 -16.04 16.83
CA PHE A 132 -3.92 -14.67 16.97
C PHE A 132 -2.99 -13.63 16.35
N PHE A 133 -1.70 -13.65 16.67
CA PHE A 133 -0.74 -12.68 16.13
C PHE A 133 -0.39 -12.95 14.66
N SER A 134 -0.39 -14.20 14.22
CA SER A 134 -0.13 -14.53 12.80
C SER A 134 -1.31 -14.14 11.88
N MET A 135 -2.53 -14.02 12.41
CA MET A 135 -3.69 -13.59 11.62
C MET A 135 -3.54 -12.17 11.05
N ARG A 136 -2.81 -11.27 11.73
CA ARG A 136 -2.51 -9.93 11.19
C ARG A 136 -1.68 -10.02 9.91
N ALA A 137 -0.65 -10.86 9.90
CA ALA A 137 0.18 -11.11 8.73
C ALA A 137 -0.65 -11.60 7.53
N VAL A 138 -1.57 -12.53 7.78
CA VAL A 138 -2.52 -13.02 6.77
C VAL A 138 -3.42 -11.89 6.26
N GLY A 139 -3.91 -11.04 7.17
CA GLY A 139 -4.67 -9.85 6.85
C GLY A 139 -3.92 -8.89 5.93
N PHE A 140 -2.63 -8.64 6.18
CA PHE A 140 -1.81 -7.80 5.31
C PHE A 140 -1.47 -8.47 3.97
N LEU A 141 -1.20 -9.78 3.95
CA LEU A 141 -0.96 -10.58 2.73
C LEU A 141 -2.18 -10.66 1.81
N SER A 142 -3.38 -10.46 2.35
CA SER A 142 -4.62 -10.46 1.54
C SER A 142 -4.58 -9.42 0.42
N LEU A 143 -3.98 -8.24 0.65
CA LEU A 143 -3.91 -7.17 -0.33
C LEU A 143 -3.04 -7.52 -1.56
N PRO A 144 -1.75 -7.89 -1.41
CA PRO A 144 -0.93 -8.27 -2.56
C PRO A 144 -1.48 -9.51 -3.28
N CYS A 145 -2.06 -10.48 -2.56
CA CYS A 145 -2.76 -11.61 -3.18
C CYS A 145 -3.94 -11.13 -4.04
N PHE A 146 -4.80 -10.24 -3.52
CA PHE A 146 -5.90 -9.67 -4.27
C PHE A 146 -5.41 -8.91 -5.50
N LEU A 147 -4.36 -8.08 -5.36
CA LEU A 147 -3.80 -7.32 -6.48
C LEU A 147 -3.15 -8.20 -7.53
N LEU A 148 -2.55 -9.34 -7.14
CA LEU A 148 -2.02 -10.33 -8.06
C LEU A 148 -3.14 -11.00 -8.86
N VAL A 149 -4.20 -11.46 -8.19
CA VAL A 149 -5.38 -12.02 -8.86
C VAL A 149 -6.02 -10.98 -9.79
N TYR A 150 -6.15 -9.73 -9.32
CA TYR A 150 -6.68 -8.62 -10.10
C TYR A 150 -5.80 -8.31 -11.32
N TYR A 151 -4.48 -8.38 -11.20
CA TYR A 151 -3.55 -8.17 -12.32
C TYR A 151 -3.81 -9.16 -13.46
N PHE A 152 -3.98 -10.44 -13.14
CA PHE A 152 -4.30 -11.47 -14.14
C PHE A 152 -5.73 -11.31 -14.70
N ALA A 153 -6.71 -10.98 -13.86
CA ALA A 153 -8.11 -10.83 -14.28
C ALA A 153 -8.41 -9.52 -15.04
N ALA A 154 -7.63 -8.45 -14.83
CA ALA A 154 -7.92 -7.13 -15.39
C ALA A 154 -7.77 -7.11 -16.92
N LYS A 155 -8.81 -6.66 -17.63
CA LYS A 155 -8.74 -6.40 -19.08
C LYS A 155 -8.14 -5.02 -19.40
N ASN A 156 -8.15 -4.08 -18.46
CA ASN A 156 -7.67 -2.70 -18.67
C ASN A 156 -6.15 -2.61 -18.54
N GLY A 157 -5.46 -2.27 -19.64
CA GLY A 157 -4.00 -2.10 -19.68
C GLY A 157 -3.47 -1.07 -18.68
N VAL A 158 -4.19 0.04 -18.48
CA VAL A 158 -3.81 1.12 -17.55
C VAL A 158 -3.65 0.60 -16.12
N LYS A 159 -4.62 -0.18 -15.62
CA LYS A 159 -4.59 -0.68 -14.24
C LYS A 159 -3.50 -1.73 -14.04
N ARG A 160 -3.25 -2.58 -15.04
CA ARG A 160 -2.11 -3.51 -15.02
C ARG A 160 -0.79 -2.75 -14.94
N LEU A 161 -0.65 -1.66 -15.69
CA LEU A 161 0.53 -0.80 -15.63
C LEU A 161 0.73 -0.20 -14.25
N MET A 162 -0.34 0.35 -13.66
CA MET A 162 -0.27 0.92 -12.32
C MET A 162 0.22 -0.10 -11.29
N ILE A 163 -0.26 -1.36 -11.35
CA ILE A 163 0.20 -2.42 -10.46
C ILE A 163 1.67 -2.79 -10.73
N LYS A 164 2.06 -2.95 -12.02
CA LYS A 164 3.43 -3.28 -12.42
C LYS A 164 4.44 -2.23 -11.93
N LYS A 165 4.06 -0.95 -11.97
CA LYS A 165 4.86 0.18 -11.47
C LYS A 165 5.21 0.07 -9.98
N TYR A 166 4.35 -0.57 -9.16
CA TYR A 166 4.59 -0.80 -7.74
C TYR A 166 4.88 -2.27 -7.41
N ARG A 167 5.30 -3.08 -8.39
CA ARG A 167 5.68 -4.49 -8.14
C ARG A 167 6.74 -4.64 -7.05
N ALA A 168 7.71 -3.73 -6.99
CA ALA A 168 8.77 -3.75 -5.99
C ALA A 168 8.19 -3.56 -4.58
N LEU A 169 7.30 -2.57 -4.40
CA LEU A 169 6.58 -2.36 -3.14
C LEU A 169 5.80 -3.62 -2.75
N LEU A 170 5.04 -4.21 -3.67
CA LEU A 170 4.22 -5.39 -3.39
C LEU A 170 5.07 -6.62 -3.01
N VAL A 171 6.17 -6.88 -3.73
CA VAL A 171 7.08 -8.00 -3.44
C VAL A 171 7.77 -7.80 -2.09
N THR A 172 8.28 -6.60 -1.81
CA THR A 172 8.88 -6.30 -0.50
C THR A 172 7.86 -6.44 0.62
N SER A 173 6.63 -5.96 0.43
CA SER A 173 5.53 -6.16 1.37
C SER A 173 5.23 -7.63 1.64
N CYS A 174 5.20 -8.48 0.60
CA CYS A 174 5.01 -9.93 0.76
C CYS A 174 6.14 -10.56 1.58
N ILE A 175 7.40 -10.24 1.25
CA ILE A 175 8.57 -10.78 1.95
C ILE A 175 8.53 -10.40 3.42
N LEU A 176 8.27 -9.12 3.74
CA LEU A 176 8.22 -8.68 5.13
C LEU A 176 7.04 -9.31 5.88
N CYS A 177 5.87 -9.46 5.25
CA CYS A 177 4.73 -10.15 5.85
C CYS A 177 5.02 -11.64 6.11
N LEU A 178 5.68 -12.35 5.18
CA LEU A 178 6.11 -13.73 5.43
C LEU A 178 7.14 -13.81 6.57
N GLY A 179 8.06 -12.84 6.64
CA GLY A 179 8.99 -12.68 7.75
C GLY A 179 8.30 -12.50 9.10
N THR A 180 7.11 -11.88 9.16
CA THR A 180 6.34 -11.80 10.42
C THR A 180 5.86 -13.16 10.90
N VAL A 181 5.46 -14.05 9.99
CA VAL A 181 5.02 -15.40 10.32
C VAL A 181 6.23 -16.24 10.72
N GLU A 182 7.35 -16.13 9.99
CA GLU A 182 8.61 -16.79 10.32
C GLU A 182 9.10 -16.38 11.71
N TRP A 183 9.04 -15.08 12.03
CA TRP A 183 9.34 -14.55 13.36
C TRP A 183 8.49 -15.24 14.44
N ASN A 184 7.18 -15.33 14.23
CA ASN A 184 6.28 -15.98 15.17
C ASN A 184 6.60 -17.48 15.32
N ILE A 185 6.88 -18.19 14.22
CA ILE A 185 7.28 -19.61 14.25
C ILE A 185 8.56 -19.79 15.07
N TYR A 186 9.59 -19.00 14.79
CA TYR A 186 10.88 -19.13 15.45
C TYR A 186 10.77 -18.90 16.97
N PHE A 187 10.19 -17.77 17.37
CA PHE A 187 10.14 -17.41 18.78
C PHE A 187 9.09 -18.20 19.57
N MET A 188 7.93 -18.50 19.00
CA MET A 188 6.84 -19.15 19.75
C MET A 188 6.91 -20.69 19.71
N ILE A 189 7.40 -21.28 18.61
CA ILE A 189 7.37 -22.75 18.41
C ILE A 189 8.77 -23.36 18.57
N LEU A 190 9.78 -22.82 17.88
CA LEU A 190 11.11 -23.44 17.80
C LEU A 190 12.01 -23.12 19.00
N ALA A 191 11.91 -21.91 19.55
CA ALA A 191 12.75 -21.44 20.64
C ALA A 191 11.94 -20.86 21.83
N PRO A 192 10.98 -21.61 22.41
CA PRO A 192 10.17 -21.11 23.52
C PRO A 192 11.00 -20.81 24.77
N ASP A 193 12.15 -21.48 24.96
CA ASP A 193 13.05 -21.20 26.09
C ASP A 193 13.77 -19.86 25.97
N TYR A 194 13.93 -19.33 24.75
CA TYR A 194 14.45 -17.99 24.53
C TYR A 194 13.44 -16.93 25.01
N LEU A 195 12.14 -17.16 24.84
CA LEU A 195 11.10 -16.33 25.46
C LEU A 195 11.13 -16.43 27.01
N ARG A 196 11.49 -17.59 27.57
CA ARG A 196 11.62 -17.80 29.03
C ARG A 196 12.84 -17.11 29.64
N ALA A 197 13.99 -17.12 28.96
CA ALA A 197 15.23 -16.50 29.43
C ALA A 197 15.31 -14.99 29.14
N SER A 198 14.82 -14.56 27.98
CA SER A 198 14.73 -13.16 27.58
C SER A 198 13.27 -12.71 27.66
N ARG A 199 12.87 -12.27 28.86
CA ARG A 199 11.68 -11.48 29.26
C ARG A 199 10.50 -11.40 28.24
N PRO A 200 9.24 -11.55 28.68
CA PRO A 200 8.09 -12.04 27.88
C PRO A 200 7.52 -11.09 26.80
N PHE A 201 8.20 -10.03 26.39
CA PHE A 201 7.63 -8.92 25.61
C PHE A 201 7.80 -9.00 24.08
N LEU A 202 8.26 -10.14 23.54
CA LEU A 202 8.55 -10.30 22.10
C LEU A 202 7.35 -10.66 21.21
N PRO A 203 6.32 -11.42 21.67
CA PRO A 203 5.15 -11.76 20.84
C PRO A 203 4.36 -10.55 20.34
N GLU A 204 4.05 -9.61 21.25
CA GLU A 204 3.34 -8.35 20.92
C GLU A 204 4.21 -7.38 20.11
N ARG A 205 5.52 -7.62 20.02
CA ARG A 205 6.53 -6.78 19.36
C ARG A 205 7.15 -7.50 18.18
N ASN A 206 6.35 -7.74 17.13
CA ASN A 206 6.85 -8.31 15.90
C ASN A 206 7.67 -7.27 15.12
N PHE A 207 9.01 -7.38 15.17
CA PHE A 207 9.90 -6.43 14.51
C PHE A 207 9.72 -6.41 12.99
N MET A 208 9.46 -7.58 12.39
CA MET A 208 9.22 -7.66 10.94
C MET A 208 7.95 -6.92 10.55
N GLU A 209 6.92 -6.98 11.40
CA GLU A 209 5.67 -6.26 11.17
C GLU A 209 5.88 -4.75 11.30
N ASN A 210 6.67 -4.33 12.28
CA ASN A 210 7.00 -2.91 12.45
C ASN A 210 7.79 -2.37 11.26
N ILE A 211 8.77 -3.13 10.77
CA ILE A 211 9.53 -2.78 9.56
C ILE A 211 8.59 -2.68 8.37
N PHE A 212 7.66 -3.64 8.22
CA PHE A 212 6.66 -3.63 7.16
C PHE A 212 5.76 -2.38 7.18
N LEU A 213 5.14 -2.08 8.32
CA LEU A 213 4.19 -0.97 8.44
C LEU A 213 4.89 0.38 8.26
N LEU A 214 6.10 0.54 8.82
CA LEU A 214 6.93 1.72 8.58
C LEU A 214 7.36 1.84 7.12
N PHE A 215 7.78 0.73 6.49
CA PHE A 215 8.16 0.72 5.09
C PHE A 215 7.02 1.21 4.19
N VAL A 216 5.80 0.69 4.39
CA VAL A 216 4.61 1.11 3.63
C VAL A 216 4.30 2.59 3.88
N ALA A 217 4.28 3.03 5.14
CA ALA A 217 4.00 4.42 5.49
C ALA A 217 5.00 5.40 4.85
N TRP A 218 6.30 5.12 4.99
CA TRP A 218 7.36 5.96 4.44
C TRP A 218 7.43 5.92 2.92
N TRP A 219 7.17 4.76 2.29
CA TRP A 219 7.10 4.67 0.84
C TRP A 219 6.03 5.60 0.27
N ILE A 220 4.85 5.63 0.89
CA ILE A 220 3.75 6.52 0.47
C ILE A 220 4.12 7.98 0.75
N ALA A 221 4.69 8.27 1.93
CA ALA A 221 5.12 9.61 2.32
C ALA A 221 6.14 10.21 1.33
N PHE A 222 7.18 9.47 0.97
CA PHE A 222 8.20 9.93 0.00
C PHE A 222 7.62 10.17 -1.39
N ARG A 223 6.67 9.33 -1.83
CA ARG A 223 5.94 9.58 -3.08
C ARG A 223 5.12 10.87 -3.01
N GLY A 224 4.51 11.16 -1.85
CA GLY A 224 3.79 12.42 -1.60
C GLY A 224 4.67 13.66 -1.74
N VAL A 225 5.89 13.62 -1.20
CA VAL A 225 6.87 14.72 -1.35
C VAL A 225 7.20 14.98 -2.82
N GLY A 226 7.35 13.92 -3.63
CA GLY A 226 7.59 14.06 -5.06
C GLY A 226 6.46 14.78 -5.79
N ILE A 227 5.20 14.49 -5.44
CA ILE A 227 4.03 15.20 -6.01
C ILE A 227 3.99 16.66 -5.54
N LEU A 228 4.29 16.91 -4.27
CA LEU A 228 4.34 18.26 -3.71
C LEU A 228 5.34 19.15 -4.48
N ARG A 229 6.54 18.62 -4.74
CA ARG A 229 7.60 19.33 -5.47
C ARG A 229 7.20 19.68 -6.91
N LEU A 230 6.35 18.86 -7.54
CA LEU A 230 5.90 19.07 -8.92
C LEU A 230 4.66 19.98 -9.03
N HIS A 231 3.77 19.95 -8.03
CA HIS A 231 2.49 20.68 -8.05
C HIS A 231 2.50 22.01 -7.30
N ILE A 232 3.65 22.47 -6.80
CA ILE A 232 3.77 23.80 -6.17
C ILE A 232 3.31 24.94 -7.11
N ASN A 233 3.26 24.73 -8.43
CA ASN A 233 2.95 25.77 -9.42
C ASN A 233 1.77 25.47 -10.38
N GLN A 234 0.99 24.40 -10.20
CA GLN A 234 -0.16 24.10 -11.07
C GLN A 234 -1.42 23.86 -10.25
N PRO A 235 -2.55 24.53 -10.57
CA PRO A 235 -3.82 24.31 -9.88
C PRO A 235 -4.29 22.86 -10.07
N PRO A 236 -4.99 22.27 -9.07
CA PRO A 236 -5.44 20.89 -9.13
C PRO A 236 -6.49 20.72 -10.22
N THR A 237 -6.09 20.24 -11.40
CA THR A 237 -7.03 19.87 -12.47
C THR A 237 -7.64 18.51 -12.13
N GLU A 238 -8.97 18.40 -12.18
CA GLU A 238 -9.73 17.15 -12.02
C GLU A 238 -9.54 16.18 -13.21
N LEU A 239 -8.30 15.87 -13.59
CA LEU A 239 -8.04 14.83 -14.58
C LEU A 239 -8.36 13.45 -13.98
N ASN A 240 -9.03 12.60 -14.75
CA ASN A 240 -9.20 11.20 -14.38
C ASN A 240 -7.82 10.56 -14.20
N ARG A 241 -7.64 9.78 -13.12
CA ARG A 241 -6.31 9.21 -12.77
C ARG A 241 -5.71 8.35 -13.89
N ASP A 242 -6.56 7.64 -14.64
CA ASP A 242 -6.12 6.85 -15.78
C ASP A 242 -5.50 7.76 -16.86
N GLU A 243 -6.07 8.96 -17.09
CA GLU A 243 -5.54 9.95 -18.03
C GLU A 243 -4.20 10.54 -17.57
N GLU A 244 -4.04 10.83 -16.28
CA GLU A 244 -2.78 11.34 -15.72
C GLU A 244 -1.63 10.33 -15.92
N VAL A 245 -1.89 9.05 -15.63
CA VAL A 245 -0.91 7.98 -15.85
C VAL A 245 -0.59 7.87 -17.33
N ILE A 246 -1.61 7.79 -18.20
CA ILE A 246 -1.40 7.70 -19.65
C ILE A 246 -0.58 8.88 -20.17
N ASN A 247 -0.87 10.12 -19.77
CA ASN A 247 -0.15 11.30 -20.21
C ASN A 247 1.33 11.28 -19.78
N SER A 248 1.61 10.83 -18.55
CA SER A 248 2.99 10.73 -18.05
C SER A 248 3.81 9.67 -18.80
N GLU A 249 3.22 8.53 -19.11
CA GLU A 249 3.88 7.42 -19.79
C GLU A 249 3.97 7.69 -21.31
N ALA A 250 2.97 8.37 -21.88
CA ALA A 250 3.02 8.90 -23.26
C ALA A 250 4.17 9.89 -23.44
N ALA A 251 4.49 10.71 -22.45
CA ALA A 251 5.64 11.60 -22.52
C ALA A 251 6.98 10.83 -22.55
N LEU A 252 7.12 9.75 -21.79
CA LEU A 252 8.32 8.89 -21.82
C LEU A 252 8.46 8.15 -23.15
N PHE A 253 7.36 7.57 -23.64
CA PHE A 253 7.30 6.93 -24.94
C PHE A 253 7.63 7.91 -26.07
N SER A 254 7.06 9.12 -26.00
CA SER A 254 7.32 10.20 -26.95
C SER A 254 8.80 10.59 -26.99
N ARG A 255 9.48 10.67 -25.83
CA ARG A 255 10.93 10.93 -25.80
C ARG A 255 11.73 9.80 -26.47
N ARG A 256 11.36 8.53 -26.22
CA ARG A 256 12.01 7.37 -26.82
C ARG A 256 11.91 7.36 -28.35
N HIS A 257 10.75 7.75 -28.89
CA HIS A 257 10.47 7.76 -30.33
C HIS A 257 10.56 9.14 -30.99
N LYS A 258 11.06 10.16 -30.27
CA LYS A 258 11.22 11.54 -30.74
C LYS A 258 9.92 12.12 -31.33
N LEU A 259 8.79 11.87 -30.67
CA LEU A 259 7.50 12.43 -31.03
C LEU A 259 7.44 13.92 -30.68
N SER A 260 6.73 14.69 -31.50
CA SER A 260 6.48 16.11 -31.24
C SER A 260 5.49 16.31 -30.09
N PRO A 261 5.39 17.51 -29.49
CA PRO A 261 4.40 17.79 -28.44
C PRO A 261 2.96 17.50 -28.88
N THR A 262 2.61 17.80 -30.14
CA THR A 262 1.29 17.52 -30.70
C THR A 262 1.06 16.02 -30.92
N GLU A 263 2.07 15.30 -31.42
CA GLU A 263 2.01 13.84 -31.56
C GLU A 263 1.87 13.14 -30.21
N ASN A 264 2.52 13.62 -29.15
CA ASN A 264 2.35 13.10 -27.79
C ASN A 264 0.90 13.24 -27.31
N ARG A 265 0.26 14.40 -27.56
CA ARG A 265 -1.17 14.61 -27.22
C ARG A 265 -2.07 13.66 -27.99
N VAL A 266 -1.83 13.48 -29.29
CA VAL A 266 -2.58 12.54 -30.13
C VAL A 266 -2.37 11.09 -29.64
N LEU A 267 -1.13 10.69 -29.33
CA LEU A 267 -0.81 9.38 -28.79
C LEU A 267 -1.54 9.10 -27.48
N ALA A 268 -1.54 10.05 -26.54
CA ALA A 268 -2.22 9.89 -25.25
C ALA A 268 -3.72 9.60 -25.43
N ARG A 269 -4.39 10.33 -26.34
CA ARG A 269 -5.80 10.05 -26.70
C ARG A 269 -5.98 8.73 -27.46
N MET A 270 -5.03 8.37 -28.32
CA MET A 270 -5.05 7.07 -29.01
C MET A 270 -5.07 5.90 -28.02
N VAL A 271 -4.24 5.99 -26.97
CA VAL A 271 -4.12 4.99 -25.90
C VAL A 271 -5.37 4.96 -25.01
N GLN A 272 -6.05 6.10 -24.82
CA GLN A 272 -7.34 6.19 -24.11
C GLN A 272 -8.49 5.52 -24.87
N GLY A 273 -8.30 5.21 -26.15
CA GLY A 273 -9.30 4.55 -26.99
C GLY A 273 -10.09 5.50 -27.90
N ASP A 274 -9.74 6.79 -27.92
CA ASP A 274 -10.49 7.79 -28.69
C ASP A 274 -10.33 7.60 -30.20
N THR A 275 -11.43 7.61 -30.93
CA THR A 275 -11.43 7.62 -32.40
C THR A 275 -10.79 8.90 -32.93
N ASN A 276 -10.30 8.89 -34.17
CA ASN A 276 -9.68 10.10 -34.75
C ASN A 276 -10.64 11.30 -34.77
N GLN A 277 -11.96 11.07 -34.86
CA GLN A 277 -12.97 12.11 -34.76
C GLN A 277 -13.05 12.69 -33.35
N GLN A 278 -13.14 11.83 -32.32
CA GLN A 278 -13.14 12.29 -30.93
C GLN A 278 -11.85 13.05 -30.58
N ILE A 279 -10.70 12.63 -31.11
CA ILE A 279 -9.43 13.33 -30.92
C ILE A 279 -9.48 14.72 -31.57
N ALA A 280 -10.03 14.83 -32.78
CA ALA A 280 -10.19 16.09 -33.49
C ALA A 280 -11.06 17.06 -32.67
N ASP A 281 -12.21 16.58 -32.20
CA ASP A 281 -13.15 17.36 -31.39
C ASP A 281 -12.52 17.82 -30.06
N LEU A 282 -11.83 16.92 -29.34
CA LEU A 282 -11.18 17.20 -28.05
C LEU A 282 -9.95 18.12 -28.16
N MET A 283 -9.25 18.06 -29.29
CA MET A 283 -8.08 18.90 -29.55
C MET A 283 -8.43 20.19 -30.31
N PHE A 284 -9.69 20.38 -30.70
CA PHE A 284 -10.17 21.48 -31.54
C PHE A 284 -9.36 21.64 -32.84
N ILE A 285 -9.11 20.53 -33.54
CA ILE A 285 -8.38 20.49 -34.82
C ILE A 285 -9.13 19.64 -35.85
N GLU A 286 -8.82 19.83 -37.13
CA GLU A 286 -9.42 19.06 -38.23
C GLU A 286 -9.09 17.56 -38.17
N LEU A 287 -10.06 16.73 -38.57
CA LEU A 287 -9.88 15.26 -38.66
C LEU A 287 -8.71 14.88 -39.56
N ALA A 288 -8.51 15.61 -40.67
CA ALA A 288 -7.40 15.41 -41.58
C ALA A 288 -6.04 15.60 -40.87
N THR A 289 -5.92 16.62 -40.01
CA THR A 289 -4.72 16.90 -39.22
C THR A 289 -4.43 15.79 -38.22
N VAL A 290 -5.45 15.25 -37.56
CA VAL A 290 -5.28 14.07 -36.69
C VAL A 290 -4.73 12.87 -37.47
N LYS A 291 -5.26 12.59 -38.67
CA LYS A 291 -4.77 11.48 -39.51
C LYS A 291 -3.30 11.65 -39.87
N VAL A 292 -2.85 12.87 -40.16
CA VAL A 292 -1.43 13.18 -40.42
C VAL A 292 -0.57 12.91 -39.18
N HIS A 293 -1.01 13.35 -37.99
CA HIS A 293 -0.29 13.05 -36.75
C HIS A 293 -0.22 11.55 -36.47
N VAL A 294 -1.30 10.80 -36.68
CA VAL A 294 -1.31 9.33 -36.55
C VAL A 294 -0.33 8.68 -37.52
N HIS A 295 -0.30 9.12 -38.79
CA HIS A 295 0.66 8.64 -39.78
C HIS A 295 2.12 8.91 -39.36
N ASN A 296 2.40 10.11 -38.86
CA ASN A 296 3.74 10.47 -38.39
C ASN A 296 4.15 9.65 -37.15
N ILE A 297 3.24 9.38 -36.23
CA ILE A 297 3.48 8.50 -35.08
C ILE A 297 3.87 7.11 -35.58
N LEU A 298 3.07 6.51 -36.49
CA LEU A 298 3.36 5.19 -37.07
C LEU A 298 4.74 5.12 -37.72
N LYS A 299 5.10 6.15 -38.49
CA LYS A 299 6.41 6.26 -39.13
C LYS A 299 7.55 6.35 -38.12
N LYS A 300 7.39 7.13 -37.04
CA LYS A 300 8.41 7.31 -36.00
C LYS A 300 8.55 6.12 -35.07
N THR A 301 7.48 5.36 -34.85
CA THR A 301 7.50 4.11 -34.07
C THR A 301 7.87 2.89 -34.93
N GLY A 302 7.86 3.02 -36.25
CA GLY A 302 8.11 1.91 -37.18
C GLY A 302 7.01 0.84 -37.15
N LYS A 303 5.76 1.23 -36.88
CA LYS A 303 4.60 0.31 -36.79
C LYS A 303 3.65 0.50 -37.95
N SER A 304 2.95 -0.58 -38.30
CA SER A 304 2.09 -0.61 -39.49
C SER A 304 0.68 -0.09 -39.21
N ASN A 305 0.21 -0.21 -37.97
CA ASN A 305 -1.14 0.21 -37.60
C ASN A 305 -1.23 0.73 -36.15
N ARG A 306 -2.35 1.40 -35.86
CA ARG A 306 -2.65 1.98 -34.54
C ARG A 306 -2.61 0.94 -33.42
N THR A 307 -3.07 -0.28 -33.70
CA THR A 307 -3.14 -1.36 -32.71
C THR A 307 -1.74 -1.80 -32.29
N GLU A 308 -0.79 -1.89 -33.23
CA GLU A 308 0.62 -2.18 -32.96
C GLU A 308 1.29 -1.09 -32.13
N VAL A 309 1.01 0.19 -32.40
CA VAL A 309 1.54 1.30 -31.57
C VAL A 309 1.00 1.24 -30.15
N ILE A 310 -0.31 1.00 -29.99
CA ILE A 310 -0.92 0.88 -28.66
C ILE A 310 -0.36 -0.36 -27.94
N SER A 311 -0.22 -1.47 -28.65
CA SER A 311 0.38 -2.71 -28.11
C SER A 311 1.82 -2.48 -27.66
N GLU A 312 2.65 -1.87 -28.51
CA GLU A 312 4.03 -1.52 -28.17
C GLU A 312 4.07 -0.55 -27.00
N PHE A 313 3.21 0.48 -26.98
CA PHE A 313 3.10 1.38 -25.85
C PHE A 313 2.92 0.60 -24.55
N TRP A 314 1.99 -0.36 -24.50
CA TRP A 314 1.76 -1.21 -23.32
C TRP A 314 2.91 -2.20 -23.02
N HIS A 315 3.61 -2.71 -24.03
CA HIS A 315 4.72 -3.66 -23.87
C HIS A 315 6.06 -3.00 -23.53
N SER A 316 6.24 -1.74 -23.91
CA SER A 316 7.46 -0.97 -23.76
C SER A 316 7.63 -0.34 -22.36
N LEU A 317 6.67 -0.64 -21.48
CA LEU A 317 6.52 -0.27 -20.06
C LEU A 317 6.84 -1.46 -19.16
#